data_AF-V9E082-F1
#
_entry.id   AF-V9E082-F1
#
_cell.length_a   1.000
_cell.length_b   1.000
_cell.length_c   1.000
_cell.angle_alpha   90.00
_cell.angle_beta   90.00
_cell.angle_gamma   90.00
#
_symmetry.space_group_name_H-M   'P 1'
#
loop_
_entity.id
_entity.type
_entity.pdbx_description
1 polymer ?
#
loop_
_entity_poly.entity_id
_entity_poly.type
_entity_poly.pdbx_seq_one_letter_code
_entity_poly.pdbx_strand_id
1 'polypeptide(L)'
;MTSDPELNAEVVDGETVKSPEGVIIGKLPRDFRIRKFVEMTRLSYDELDAMAFLEAVNQLAIAATDESTILEKMEIIHHSYFFAITDTIRKISDPQGTCT
;
A
#
# COMPACT_ATOMS: atom_id res chain seq x y z
N MET A 1 -4.83 -5.49 -17.00
CA MET A 1 -6.30 -5.42 -16.90
C MET A 1 -6.85 -6.80 -17.21
N THR A 2 -7.53 -7.41 -16.25
CA THR A 2 -8.31 -8.63 -16.46
C THR A 2 -9.49 -8.29 -17.38
N SER A 3 -9.83 -9.18 -18.31
CA SER A 3 -10.85 -8.94 -19.36
C SER A 3 -12.29 -9.06 -18.85
N ASP A 4 -12.47 -9.23 -17.54
CA ASP A 4 -13.76 -9.43 -16.91
C ASP A 4 -14.50 -8.09 -16.74
N PRO A 5 -15.85 -8.07 -16.82
CA PRO A 5 -16.62 -6.87 -16.53
C PRO A 5 -16.44 -6.45 -15.07
N GLU A 6 -15.91 -5.25 -14.85
CA GLU A 6 -15.71 -4.66 -13.53
C GLU A 6 -16.81 -3.63 -13.21
N LEU A 7 -17.17 -3.47 -11.93
CA LEU A 7 -18.07 -2.43 -11.42
C LEU A 7 -17.37 -1.66 -10.29
N ASN A 8 -17.42 -0.33 -10.33
CA ASN A 8 -16.86 0.54 -9.30
C ASN A 8 -17.88 1.60 -8.81
N ALA A 9 -17.63 2.12 -7.61
CA ALA A 9 -18.35 3.25 -7.04
C ALA A 9 -17.35 4.24 -6.45
N GLU A 10 -17.59 5.53 -6.69
CA GLU A 10 -16.79 6.62 -6.13
C GLU A 10 -17.58 7.29 -5.01
N VAL A 11 -16.94 7.45 -3.85
CA VAL A 11 -17.51 8.10 -2.68
C VAL A 11 -16.68 9.33 -2.35
N VAL A 12 -17.28 10.51 -2.53
CA VAL A 12 -16.69 11.79 -2.17
C VAL A 12 -17.45 12.34 -0.97
N ASP A 13 -16.72 12.66 0.10
CA ASP A 13 -17.32 13.14 1.34
C ASP A 13 -17.71 14.62 1.24
N GLY A 14 -18.85 14.98 1.83
CA GLY A 14 -19.28 16.37 1.99
C GLY A 14 -18.71 17.03 3.25
N GLU A 15 -18.26 16.23 4.22
CA GLU A 15 -17.59 16.71 5.43
C GLU A 15 -16.07 16.65 5.29
N THR A 16 -15.39 17.67 5.82
CA THR A 16 -13.92 17.75 5.82
C THR A 16 -13.36 17.94 7.22
N VAL A 17 -12.13 17.49 7.42
CA VAL A 17 -11.34 17.69 8.63
C VAL A 17 -9.94 18.19 8.27
N LYS A 18 -9.29 18.90 9.19
CA LYS A 18 -7.89 19.28 9.06
C LYS A 18 -7.00 18.16 9.59
N SER A 19 -6.11 17.64 8.76
CA SER A 19 -5.13 16.62 9.16
C SER A 19 -4.01 17.22 10.03
N PRO A 20 -3.20 16.38 10.69
CA PRO A 20 -2.07 16.84 11.50
C PRO A 20 -1.06 17.68 10.71
N GLU A 21 -0.84 17.37 9.42
CA GLU A 21 -0.01 18.18 8.51
C GLU A 21 -0.71 19.46 7.98
N GLY A 22 -1.93 19.74 8.44
CA GLY A 22 -2.67 20.96 8.16
C GLY A 22 -3.47 20.97 6.85
N VAL A 23 -3.59 19.82 6.17
CA VAL A 23 -4.32 19.67 4.91
C VAL A 23 -5.79 19.39 5.19
N ILE A 24 -6.69 20.02 4.43
CA ILE A 24 -8.14 19.75 4.51
C ILE A 24 -8.46 18.53 3.66
N ILE A 25 -9.01 17.49 4.28
CA ILE A 25 -9.35 16.22 3.62
C ILE A 25 -10.73 15.73 4.03
N GLY A 26 -11.35 14.90 3.18
CA GLY A 26 -12.64 14.28 3.48
C GLY A 26 -12.56 13.43 4.75
N LYS A 27 -13.56 13.56 5.61
CA LYS A 27 -13.59 12.90 6.93
C LYS A 27 -13.66 11.38 6.79
N LEU A 28 -14.54 10.88 5.95
CA LEU A 28 -14.75 9.46 5.67
C LEU A 28 -13.52 8.81 5.00
N PRO A 29 -12.95 9.34 3.91
CA PRO A 29 -11.70 8.81 3.34
C PRO A 29 -10.55 8.75 4.34
N ARG A 30 -10.44 9.77 5.22
CA ARG A 30 -9.40 9.82 6.25
C ARG A 30 -9.60 8.73 7.31
N ASP A 31 -10.80 8.61 7.87
CA ASP A 31 -11.14 7.57 8.87
C ASP A 31 -10.97 6.16 8.29
N PHE A 32 -11.45 5.92 7.06
CA PHE A 32 -11.27 4.64 6.38
C PHE A 32 -9.78 4.27 6.23
N ARG A 33 -8.95 5.23 5.78
CA ARG A 33 -7.49 5.03 5.68
C ARG A 33 -6.87 4.68 7.03
N ILE A 34 -7.20 5.42 8.10
CA ILE A 34 -6.64 5.16 9.43
C ILE A 34 -7.01 3.75 9.90
N ARG A 35 -8.28 3.32 9.74
CA ARG A 35 -8.69 1.95 10.08
C ARG A 35 -7.96 0.89 9.26
N LYS A 36 -7.68 1.16 7.99
CA LYS A 36 -6.84 0.28 7.17
C LYS A 36 -5.40 0.23 7.67
N PHE A 37 -4.86 1.33 8.17
CA PHE A 37 -3.54 1.33 8.78
C PHE A 37 -3.54 0.59 10.13
N VAL A 38 -4.61 0.68 10.93
CA VAL A 38 -4.77 -0.15 12.14
C VAL A 38 -4.70 -1.64 11.78
N GLU A 39 -5.46 -2.07 10.76
CA GLU A 39 -5.46 -3.46 10.27
C GLU A 39 -4.06 -3.93 9.84
N MET A 40 -3.33 -3.08 9.10
CA MET A 40 -2.04 -3.44 8.51
C MET A 40 -0.86 -3.30 9.48
N THR A 41 -0.91 -2.36 10.42
CA THR A 41 0.23 -2.01 11.29
C THR A 41 0.06 -2.46 12.74
N ARG A 42 -1.17 -2.80 13.16
CA ARG A 42 -1.56 -3.09 14.55
C ARG A 42 -1.40 -1.93 15.55
N LEU A 43 -1.05 -0.74 15.07
CA LEU A 43 -1.08 0.46 15.89
C LEU A 43 -2.53 0.84 16.20
N SER A 44 -2.73 1.55 17.31
CA SER A 44 -4.07 2.03 17.66
C SER A 44 -4.54 3.12 16.70
N TYR A 45 -5.86 3.30 16.64
CA TYR A 45 -6.46 4.36 15.84
C TYR A 45 -5.91 5.73 16.27
N ASP A 46 -5.87 6.02 17.57
CA ASP A 46 -5.46 7.32 18.10
C ASP A 46 -4.00 7.64 17.80
N GLU A 47 -3.11 6.64 17.86
CA GLU A 47 -1.70 6.81 17.47
C GLU A 47 -1.58 7.20 15.99
N LEU A 48 -2.29 6.49 15.10
CA LEU A 48 -2.28 6.76 13.67
C LEU A 48 -3.01 8.07 13.31
N ASP A 49 -4.02 8.45 14.08
CA ASP A 49 -4.79 9.68 13.91
C ASP A 49 -3.96 10.92 14.22
N ALA A 50 -3.05 10.82 15.19
CA ALA A 50 -2.15 11.87 15.61
C ALA A 50 -0.98 12.10 14.64
N MET A 51 -0.65 11.13 13.79
CA MET A 51 0.47 11.19 12.85
C MET A 51 0.15 12.03 11.60
N ALA A 52 1.15 12.76 11.11
CA ALA A 52 1.11 13.28 9.75
C ALA A 52 1.02 12.12 8.76
N PHE A 53 0.39 12.34 7.59
CA PHE A 53 0.17 11.27 6.62
C PHE A 53 1.44 10.45 6.27
N LEU A 54 2.57 11.12 6.03
CA LEU A 54 3.83 10.45 5.70
C LEU A 54 4.38 9.61 6.87
N GLU A 55 4.20 10.06 8.10
CA GLU A 55 4.63 9.32 9.29
C GLU A 55 3.81 8.04 9.45
N ALA A 56 2.48 8.13 9.25
CA ALA A 56 1.58 6.99 9.29
C ALA A 56 1.90 5.98 8.15
N VAL A 57 2.23 6.46 6.95
CA VAL A 57 2.64 5.60 5.82
C VAL A 57 3.94 4.85 6.12
N ASN A 58 4.92 5.52 6.75
CA ASN A 58 6.19 4.89 7.11
C ASN A 58 6.00 3.71 8.11
N GLN A 59 4.90 3.68 8.88
CA GLN A 59 4.59 2.55 9.74
C GLN A 59 4.28 1.27 8.95
N LEU A 60 3.83 1.36 7.69
CA LEU A 60 3.63 0.17 6.84
C LEU A 60 4.96 -0.53 6.56
N ALA A 61 6.03 0.23 6.32
CA ALA A 61 7.36 -0.34 6.11
C ALA A 61 7.88 -1.03 7.38
N ILE A 62 7.63 -0.44 8.55
CA ILE A 62 8.00 -1.04 9.84
C ILE A 62 7.20 -2.33 10.06
N ALA A 63 5.88 -2.27 9.86
CA ALA A 63 5.00 -3.43 10.01
C ALA A 63 5.37 -4.57 9.05
N ALA A 64 5.77 -4.28 7.82
CA ALA A 64 6.24 -5.28 6.85
C ALA A 64 7.55 -5.99 7.28
N THR A 65 8.29 -5.47 8.27
CA THR A 65 9.45 -6.18 8.84
C THR A 65 9.08 -7.20 9.92
N ASP A 66 7.85 -7.15 10.42
CA ASP A 66 7.31 -8.08 11.40
C ASP A 66 6.52 -9.18 10.68
N GLU A 67 7.08 -10.39 10.69
CA GLU A 67 6.51 -11.62 10.09
C GLU A 67 5.13 -11.98 10.66
N SER A 68 4.76 -11.43 11.82
CA SER A 68 3.45 -11.68 12.39
C SER A 68 2.35 -10.81 11.78
N THR A 69 2.68 -9.77 11.00
CA THR A 69 1.69 -8.94 10.29
C THR A 69 1.26 -9.57 8.97
N ILE A 70 0.23 -9.00 8.34
CA ILE A 70 -0.24 -9.44 7.00
C ILE A 70 0.60 -8.88 5.85
N LEU A 71 1.57 -8.01 6.15
CA LEU A 71 2.34 -7.30 5.15
C LEU A 71 3.59 -8.10 4.77
N GLU A 72 3.76 -8.33 3.47
CA GLU A 72 4.96 -8.96 2.96
C GLU A 72 6.06 -7.91 2.75
N LYS A 73 7.26 -8.24 3.24
CA LYS A 73 8.46 -7.46 2.95
C LYS A 73 8.85 -7.70 1.50
N MET A 74 8.63 -6.71 0.64
CA MET A 74 9.00 -6.74 -0.78
C MET A 74 10.52 -6.60 -0.98
N GLU A 75 11.30 -7.49 -0.38
CA GLU A 75 12.75 -7.60 -0.58
C GLU A 75 13.06 -8.72 -1.57
N ILE A 76 14.03 -8.45 -2.45
CA ILE A 76 14.53 -9.47 -3.37
C ILE A 76 15.40 -10.45 -2.56
N ILE A 77 14.81 -11.59 -2.20
CA ILE A 77 15.56 -12.70 -1.61
C ILE A 77 16.32 -13.39 -2.75
N HIS A 78 17.65 -13.33 -2.72
CA HIS A 78 18.47 -13.97 -3.75
C HIS A 78 18.30 -15.49 -3.71
N HIS A 79 17.86 -16.07 -4.82
CA HIS A 79 17.87 -17.52 -5.00
C HIS A 79 18.96 -17.95 -5.99
N SER A 80 19.56 -19.12 -5.75
CA SER A 80 20.63 -19.65 -6.60
C SER A 80 20.21 -19.83 -8.05
N TYR A 81 18.93 -19.99 -8.35
CA TYR A 81 18.42 -20.12 -9.73
C TYR A 81 18.24 -18.78 -10.46
N PHE A 82 18.47 -17.63 -9.82
CA PHE A 82 18.28 -16.33 -10.45
C PHE A 82 19.16 -16.14 -11.70
N PHE A 83 20.33 -16.78 -11.79
CA PHE A 83 21.15 -16.76 -13.01
C PHE A 83 20.42 -17.34 -14.24
N ALA A 84 19.41 -18.20 -14.03
CA ALA A 84 18.63 -18.81 -15.10
C ALA A 84 17.48 -17.91 -15.59
N ILE A 85 17.09 -16.88 -14.81
CA ILE A 85 16.09 -15.88 -15.20
C ILE A 85 16.76 -14.83 -16.10
N THR A 86 17.13 -15.27 -17.29
CA THR A 86 17.73 -14.42 -18.31
C THR A 86 16.71 -13.44 -18.90
N ASP A 87 17.18 -12.38 -19.55
CA ASP A 87 16.30 -11.45 -20.27
C ASP A 87 15.43 -12.16 -21.33
N THR A 88 15.91 -13.27 -21.90
CA THR A 88 15.14 -14.13 -22.79
C THR A 88 13.92 -14.75 -22.10
N ILE A 89 14.11 -15.35 -20.91
CA ILE A 89 13.01 -15.94 -20.13
C ILE A 89 12.05 -14.84 -19.67
N ARG A 90 12.57 -13.70 -19.22
CA ARG A 90 11.76 -12.54 -18.82
C ARG A 90 10.85 -12.08 -19.96
N LYS A 91 11.37 -11.92 -21.17
CA LYS A 91 10.60 -11.50 -22.37
C LYS A 91 9.57 -12.52 -22.83
N ILE A 92 9.76 -13.81 -22.55
CA ILE A 92 8.75 -14.84 -22.84
C ILE A 92 7.62 -14.77 -21.83
N SER A 93 7.94 -14.62 -20.54
CA SER A 93 6.96 -14.60 -19.46
C SER A 93 6.17 -13.29 -19.40
N ASP A 94 6.85 -12.17 -19.63
CA ASP A 94 6.27 -10.83 -19.68
C ASP A 94 6.69 -10.12 -20.98
N PRO A 95 6.08 -10.51 -22.11
CA PRO A 95 6.37 -9.91 -23.41
C PRO A 95 5.95 -8.44 -23.51
N GLN A 96 5.14 -7.95 -22.56
CA GLN A 96 4.66 -6.57 -22.49
C GLN A 96 5.43 -5.72 -21.46
N GLY A 97 6.41 -6.31 -20.77
CA GLY A 97 7.32 -5.68 -19.81
C GLY A 97 8.30 -4.73 -20.48
N THR A 98 7.75 -3.69 -21.12
CA THR A 98 8.46 -2.54 -21.68
C THR A 98 8.39 -1.41 -20.67
N CYS A 99 9.47 -1.23 -19.92
CA CYS A 99 9.70 0.05 -19.24
C CYS A 99 10.46 0.92 -20.24
N THR A 100 9.77 1.86 -20.88
CA THR A 100 10.39 3.00 -21.57
C THR A 100 10.73 4.10 -20.59
#